data_AF-A0A7D5IHX9-F1
#
_entry.id   AF-A0A7D5IHX9-F1
#
_cell.length_a   1.000
_cell.length_b   1.000
_cell.length_c   1.000
_cell.angle_alpha   90.00
_cell.angle_beta   90.00
_cell.angle_gamma   90.00
#
_symmetry.space_group_name_H-M   'P 1'
#
loop_
_entity.id
_entity.type
_entity.pdbx_description
1 polymer ?
#
loop_
_entity_poly.entity_id
_entity_poly.type
_entity_poly.pdbx_seq_one_letter_code
_entity_poly.pdbx_strand_id
1 'polypeptide(L)'
;MSTTGSPARAVAEAVGLTLAALLVSLLVGVVFLVPLFVLGYDVQSTGVLLASTAAGQLGFLAVGYGYVRRRGVPVRLAAPSRRDALVAAGGVVAAVALAVALSALLSALDLVPGSVVGDVGARDPVFFLGLAALSVVLVAPAEELLFRGAVQGRLRQHVGPVPAVLGSSLLFGSMHLANYTGALAPIVAGALLIAAIGAVLGALYEYTGNLAVPIATHATYNAVLLVVAYVTA
;
A
#
# COMPACT_ATOMS: atom_id res chain seq x y z
N MET A 1 26.07 6.07 16.01
CA MET A 1 26.33 5.95 14.55
C MET A 1 25.87 7.24 13.90
N SER A 2 26.80 8.01 13.34
CA SER A 2 26.52 9.32 12.74
C SER A 2 25.66 9.15 11.47
N THR A 3 24.51 9.80 11.41
CA THR A 3 23.67 9.88 10.21
C THR A 3 24.29 10.89 9.25
N THR A 4 25.34 10.50 8.53
CA THR A 4 26.12 11.36 7.60
C THR A 4 25.41 11.54 6.24
N GLY A 5 24.10 11.76 6.23
CA GLY A 5 23.32 12.00 5.01
C GLY A 5 22.66 13.38 5.03
N SER A 6 22.65 14.09 3.90
CA SER A 6 21.85 15.30 3.76
C SER A 6 20.35 14.95 3.62
N PRO A 7 19.41 15.85 3.98
CA PRO A 7 17.99 15.68 3.71
C PRO A 7 17.69 15.33 2.24
N ALA A 8 18.39 15.97 1.30
CA ALA A 8 18.25 15.69 -0.12
C ALA A 8 18.58 14.23 -0.48
N ARG A 9 19.63 13.66 0.13
CA ARG A 9 19.98 12.25 -0.05
C ARG A 9 18.90 11.32 0.50
N ALA A 10 18.32 11.63 1.66
CA ALA A 10 17.25 10.82 2.24
C ALA A 10 16.00 10.81 1.35
N VAL A 11 15.63 11.96 0.78
CA VAL A 11 14.53 12.08 -0.19
C VAL A 11 14.83 11.29 -1.46
N ALA A 12 16.03 11.44 -2.04
CA ALA A 12 16.43 10.69 -3.23
C ALA A 12 16.44 9.17 -2.98
N GLU A 13 16.90 8.73 -1.81
CA GLU A 13 16.85 7.32 -1.41
C GLU A 13 15.41 6.82 -1.25
N ALA A 14 14.52 7.61 -0.67
CA ALA A 14 13.09 7.28 -0.54
C ALA A 14 12.43 7.12 -1.92
N VAL A 15 12.62 8.08 -2.82
CA VAL A 15 12.07 8.01 -4.20
C VAL A 15 12.67 6.82 -4.96
N GLY A 16 13.99 6.67 -4.93
CA GLY A 16 14.68 5.57 -5.61
C GLY A 16 14.25 4.19 -5.08
N LEU A 17 14.03 4.07 -3.77
CA LEU A 17 13.52 2.85 -3.15
C LEU A 17 12.09 2.53 -3.62
N THR A 18 11.21 3.51 -3.64
CA THR A 18 9.82 3.34 -4.15
C THR A 18 9.82 2.89 -5.60
N LEU A 19 10.62 3.53 -6.46
CA LEU A 19 10.75 3.15 -7.87
C LEU A 19 11.35 1.74 -8.03
N ALA A 20 12.37 1.40 -7.26
CA ALA A 20 12.97 0.07 -7.28
C ALA A 20 11.96 -1.00 -6.84
N ALA A 21 11.18 -0.75 -5.79
CA ALA A 21 10.15 -1.66 -5.33
C ALA A 21 9.03 -1.86 -6.37
N LEU A 22 8.61 -0.78 -7.04
CA LEU A 22 7.66 -0.84 -8.16
C LEU A 22 8.20 -1.73 -9.29
N LEU A 23 9.40 -1.44 -9.78
CA LEU A 23 9.99 -2.14 -10.91
C LEU A 23 10.22 -3.62 -10.59
N VAL A 24 10.67 -3.95 -9.38
CA VAL A 24 10.84 -5.34 -8.95
C VAL A 24 9.50 -6.04 -8.84
N SER A 25 8.48 -5.41 -8.24
CA SER A 25 7.14 -5.99 -8.14
C SER A 25 6.55 -6.30 -9.51
N LEU A 26 6.62 -5.34 -10.44
CA LEU A 26 6.15 -5.51 -11.82
C LEU A 26 6.94 -6.60 -12.55
N LEU A 27 8.27 -6.59 -12.44
CA LEU A 27 9.12 -7.60 -13.08
C LEU A 27 8.81 -9.00 -12.58
N VAL A 28 8.69 -9.18 -11.25
CA VAL A 28 8.39 -10.49 -10.65
C VAL A 28 6.99 -10.96 -11.06
N GLY A 29 6.00 -10.07 -11.07
CA GLY A 29 4.65 -10.40 -11.55
C GLY A 29 4.63 -10.82 -13.03
N VAL A 30 5.35 -10.09 -13.89
CA VAL A 30 5.48 -10.44 -15.32
C VAL A 30 6.20 -11.77 -15.51
N VAL A 31 7.34 -11.97 -14.83
CA VAL A 31 8.10 -13.23 -14.89
C VAL A 31 7.26 -14.41 -14.40
N PHE A 32 6.39 -14.21 -13.42
CA PHE A 32 5.43 -15.22 -12.96
C PHE A 32 4.36 -15.54 -14.02
N LEU A 33 3.84 -14.52 -14.72
CA LEU A 33 2.78 -14.68 -15.72
C LEU A 33 3.24 -15.31 -17.03
N VAL A 34 4.48 -15.03 -17.49
CA VAL A 34 4.97 -15.48 -18.80
C VAL A 34 4.89 -17.01 -18.99
N PRO A 35 5.37 -17.86 -18.06
CA PRO A 35 5.24 -19.32 -18.20
C PRO A 35 3.79 -19.78 -18.26
N LEU A 36 2.91 -19.19 -17.45
CA LEU A 36 1.48 -19.56 -17.42
C LEU A 36 0.82 -19.24 -18.76
N PHE A 37 1.13 -18.07 -19.33
CA PHE A 37 0.68 -17.69 -20.67
C PHE A 37 1.19 -18.67 -21.74
N VAL A 38 2.48 -19.00 -21.74
CA VAL A 38 3.09 -19.93 -22.71
C VAL A 38 2.49 -21.35 -22.60
N LEU A 39 2.14 -21.77 -21.40
CA LEU A 39 1.49 -23.05 -21.13
C LEU A 39 -0.03 -23.05 -21.41
N GLY A 40 -0.59 -21.92 -21.87
CA GLY A 40 -2.00 -21.81 -22.25
C GLY A 40 -2.98 -21.63 -21.08
N TYR A 41 -2.51 -21.26 -19.89
CA TYR A 41 -3.39 -20.89 -18.79
C TYR A 41 -4.05 -19.53 -19.05
N ASP A 42 -5.28 -19.37 -18.58
CA ASP A 42 -5.96 -18.08 -18.59
C ASP A 42 -5.34 -17.13 -17.55
N VAL A 43 -4.54 -16.18 -18.04
CA VAL A 43 -3.87 -15.16 -17.22
C VAL A 43 -4.83 -14.12 -16.64
N GLN A 44 -6.08 -14.07 -17.11
CA GLN A 44 -7.12 -13.21 -16.55
C GLN A 44 -7.95 -13.92 -15.48
N SER A 45 -7.74 -15.22 -15.26
CA SER A 45 -8.42 -15.95 -14.20
C SER A 45 -8.05 -15.41 -12.82
N THR A 46 -9.01 -15.39 -11.91
CA THR A 46 -8.84 -14.93 -10.52
C THR A 46 -7.64 -15.58 -9.83
N GLY A 47 -7.48 -16.89 -9.97
CA GLY A 47 -6.37 -17.62 -9.36
C GLY A 47 -5.00 -17.13 -9.84
N VAL A 48 -4.85 -16.93 -11.16
CA VAL A 48 -3.58 -16.47 -11.75
C VAL A 48 -3.29 -15.01 -11.37
N LEU A 49 -4.30 -14.14 -11.38
CA LEU A 49 -4.14 -12.73 -10.99
C LEU A 49 -3.76 -12.59 -9.52
N LEU A 50 -4.40 -13.34 -8.62
CA LEU A 50 -4.03 -13.36 -7.20
C LEU A 50 -2.62 -13.90 -6.97
N ALA A 51 -2.24 -14.98 -7.68
CA ALA A 51 -0.91 -15.55 -7.56
C ALA A 51 0.19 -14.60 -8.11
N SER A 52 -0.08 -13.93 -9.23
CA SER A 52 0.81 -12.90 -9.78
C SER A 52 0.95 -11.70 -8.84
N THR A 53 -0.16 -11.25 -8.26
CA THR A 53 -0.15 -10.19 -7.24
C THR A 53 0.68 -10.61 -6.03
N ALA A 54 0.51 -11.83 -5.54
CA ALA A 54 1.30 -12.38 -4.44
C ALA A 54 2.80 -12.41 -4.78
N ALA A 55 3.16 -12.87 -5.99
CA ALA A 55 4.55 -12.90 -6.44
C ALA A 55 5.17 -11.49 -6.48
N GLY A 56 4.46 -10.51 -7.07
CA GLY A 56 4.90 -9.11 -7.08
C GLY A 56 5.10 -8.55 -5.67
N GLN A 57 4.15 -8.81 -4.76
CA GLN A 57 4.21 -8.36 -3.37
C GLN A 57 5.34 -9.03 -2.56
N LEU A 58 5.73 -10.27 -2.88
CA LEU A 58 6.93 -10.88 -2.31
C LEU A 58 8.21 -10.15 -2.77
N GLY A 59 8.29 -9.77 -4.05
CA GLY A 59 9.37 -8.93 -4.56
C GLY A 59 9.42 -7.56 -3.86
N PHE A 60 8.25 -6.96 -3.68
CA PHE A 60 8.07 -5.70 -2.97
C PHE A 60 8.55 -5.78 -1.51
N LEU A 61 8.11 -6.82 -0.78
CA LEU A 61 8.53 -7.14 0.58
C LEU A 61 10.05 -7.34 0.66
N ALA A 62 10.64 -8.08 -0.29
CA ALA A 62 12.07 -8.36 -0.34
C ALA A 62 12.90 -7.08 -0.50
N VAL A 63 12.46 -6.14 -1.34
CA VAL A 63 13.11 -4.83 -1.51
C VAL A 63 13.05 -4.02 -0.22
N GLY A 64 11.88 -3.92 0.40
CA GLY A 64 11.70 -3.17 1.65
C GLY A 64 12.50 -3.76 2.80
N TYR A 65 12.41 -5.08 3.00
CA TYR A 65 13.18 -5.81 4.00
C TYR A 65 14.69 -5.64 3.78
N GLY A 66 15.16 -5.82 2.55
CA GLY A 66 16.56 -5.66 2.18
C GLY A 66 17.09 -4.25 2.49
N TYR A 67 16.30 -3.21 2.21
CA TYR A 67 16.65 -1.84 2.55
C TYR A 67 16.75 -1.63 4.06
N VAL A 68 15.72 -2.03 4.82
CA VAL A 68 15.68 -1.89 6.29
C VAL A 68 16.91 -2.55 6.92
N ARG A 69 17.25 -3.77 6.47
CA ARG A 69 18.42 -4.51 6.97
C ARG A 69 19.75 -3.84 6.59
N ARG A 70 19.92 -3.41 5.34
CA ARG A 70 21.16 -2.77 4.87
C ARG A 70 21.40 -1.40 5.49
N ARG A 71 20.34 -0.63 5.77
CA ARG A 71 20.42 0.71 6.35
C ARG A 71 20.29 0.72 7.87
N GLY A 72 19.97 -0.41 8.49
CA GLY A 72 19.77 -0.51 9.93
C GLY A 72 18.63 0.39 10.40
N VAL A 73 17.57 0.53 9.61
CA VAL A 73 16.41 1.35 10.01
C VAL A 73 15.71 0.62 11.16
N PRO A 74 15.50 1.27 12.31
CA PRO A 74 14.85 0.62 13.44
C PRO A 74 13.36 0.42 13.12
N VAL A 75 12.95 -0.83 12.94
CA VAL A 75 11.55 -1.22 12.72
C VAL A 75 11.16 -2.17 13.85
N ARG A 76 10.22 -1.72 14.68
CA ARG A 76 9.68 -2.54 15.76
C ARG A 76 8.40 -3.23 15.27
N LEU A 77 8.40 -4.55 15.31
CA LEU A 77 7.22 -5.39 15.09
C LEU A 77 6.99 -6.21 16.36
N ALA A 78 5.93 -5.88 17.10
CA ALA A 78 5.59 -6.54 18.35
C ALA A 78 4.08 -6.82 18.42
N ALA A 79 3.70 -7.83 19.19
CA ALA A 79 2.29 -8.12 19.48
C ALA A 79 1.59 -6.85 20.01
N PRO A 80 0.46 -6.42 19.42
CA PRO A 80 -0.25 -5.22 19.86
C PRO A 80 -0.71 -5.35 21.31
N SER A 81 -0.46 -4.30 22.11
CA SER A 81 -1.14 -4.15 23.39
C SER A 81 -2.64 -3.88 23.20
N ARG A 82 -3.44 -3.93 24.29
CA ARG A 82 -4.85 -3.51 24.22
C ARG A 82 -5.02 -2.08 23.71
N ARG A 83 -4.12 -1.18 24.11
CA ARG A 83 -4.10 0.20 23.62
C ARG A 83 -3.82 0.25 22.13
N ASP A 84 -2.83 -0.51 21.66
CA ASP A 84 -2.48 -0.59 20.24
C ASP A 84 -3.66 -1.14 19.42
N ALA A 85 -4.39 -2.12 19.94
CA ALA A 85 -5.59 -2.66 19.29
C ALA A 85 -6.73 -1.62 19.19
N LEU A 86 -6.97 -0.84 20.26
CA LEU A 86 -7.94 0.25 20.23
C LEU A 86 -7.54 1.36 19.25
N VAL A 87 -6.25 1.70 19.21
CA VAL A 87 -5.69 2.67 18.25
C VAL A 87 -5.84 2.14 16.82
N ALA A 88 -5.57 0.86 16.58
CA ALA A 88 -5.76 0.23 15.28
C ALA A 88 -7.23 0.28 14.83
N ALA A 89 -8.16 -0.04 15.73
CA ALA A 89 -9.60 0.00 15.46
C ALA A 89 -10.08 1.44 15.16
N GLY A 90 -9.65 2.42 15.96
CA GLY A 90 -9.92 3.84 15.68
C GLY A 90 -9.32 4.28 14.34
N GLY A 91 -8.13 3.78 14.01
CA GLY A 91 -7.49 3.98 12.72
C GLY A 91 -8.29 3.42 11.54
N VAL A 92 -8.90 2.23 11.69
CA VAL A 92 -9.78 1.65 10.67
C VAL A 92 -11.00 2.53 10.45
N VAL A 93 -11.68 2.94 11.52
CA VAL A 93 -12.85 3.82 11.43
C VAL A 93 -12.48 5.14 10.76
N ALA A 94 -11.35 5.75 11.14
CA ALA A 94 -10.86 6.97 10.53
C ALA A 94 -10.53 6.80 9.04
N ALA A 95 -9.85 5.72 8.67
CA ALA A 95 -9.50 5.44 7.28
C ALA A 95 -10.73 5.17 6.41
N VAL A 96 -11.70 4.39 6.90
CA VAL A 96 -12.96 4.12 6.17
C VAL A 96 -13.79 5.40 6.04
N ALA A 97 -13.96 6.16 7.12
CA ALA A 97 -14.70 7.42 7.08
C ALA A 97 -14.06 8.43 6.13
N LEU A 98 -12.72 8.54 6.15
CA LEU A 98 -11.97 9.40 5.24
C LEU A 98 -12.13 8.93 3.78
N ALA A 99 -12.04 7.63 3.52
CA ALA A 99 -12.25 7.07 2.18
C ALA A 99 -13.66 7.41 1.67
N VAL A 100 -14.70 7.18 2.47
CA VAL A 100 -16.09 7.51 2.09
C VAL A 100 -16.26 9.00 1.81
N ALA A 101 -15.74 9.87 2.70
CA ALA A 101 -15.85 11.31 2.53
C ALA A 101 -15.13 11.81 1.27
N LEU A 102 -13.91 11.31 1.01
CA LEU A 102 -13.15 11.67 -0.18
C LEU A 102 -13.78 11.10 -1.46
N SER A 103 -14.28 9.87 -1.44
CA SER A 103 -15.03 9.30 -2.57
C SER A 103 -16.29 10.13 -2.90
N ALA A 104 -17.04 10.57 -1.89
CA ALA A 104 -18.18 11.45 -2.09
C ALA A 104 -17.77 12.81 -2.68
N LEU A 105 -16.66 13.39 -2.19
CA LEU A 105 -16.10 14.63 -2.73
C LEU A 105 -15.68 14.46 -4.20
N LEU A 106 -14.96 13.39 -4.54
CA LEU A 106 -14.56 13.11 -5.92
C LEU A 106 -15.79 12.93 -6.82
N SER A 107 -16.83 12.24 -6.34
CA SER A 107 -18.09 12.11 -7.07
C SER A 107 -18.78 13.45 -7.31
N ALA A 108 -18.79 14.34 -6.32
CA ALA A 108 -19.39 15.67 -6.46
C ALA A 108 -18.63 16.58 -7.45
N LEU A 109 -17.34 16.30 -7.65
CA LEU A 109 -16.46 17.05 -8.56
C LEU A 109 -16.30 16.39 -9.93
N ASP A 110 -17.00 15.28 -10.20
CA ASP A 110 -16.83 14.46 -11.41
C ASP A 110 -15.37 13.99 -11.63
N LEU A 111 -14.71 13.64 -10.52
CA LEU A 111 -13.31 13.20 -10.46
C LEU A 111 -13.16 11.73 -10.06
N VAL A 112 -14.21 10.92 -10.16
CA VAL A 112 -14.13 9.48 -9.86
C VAL A 112 -13.44 8.77 -11.03
N PRO A 113 -12.27 8.14 -10.83
CA PRO A 113 -11.62 7.38 -11.89
C PRO A 113 -12.27 6.01 -12.09
N GLY A 114 -12.02 5.40 -13.25
CA GLY A 114 -12.23 3.96 -13.41
C GLY A 114 -11.24 3.16 -12.57
N SER A 115 -11.55 1.89 -12.28
CA SER A 115 -10.77 1.05 -11.35
C SER A 115 -10.38 -0.27 -12.00
N VAL A 116 -9.07 -0.53 -12.13
CA VAL A 116 -8.57 -1.81 -12.68
C VAL A 116 -8.99 -2.98 -11.80
N VAL A 117 -8.88 -2.82 -10.47
CA VAL A 117 -9.30 -3.83 -9.49
C VAL A 117 -10.82 -4.02 -9.53
N GLY A 118 -11.57 -2.93 -9.70
CA GLY A 118 -13.03 -2.97 -9.87
C GLY A 118 -13.43 -3.74 -11.12
N ASP A 119 -12.77 -3.46 -12.25
CA ASP A 119 -13.05 -4.12 -13.54
C ASP A 119 -12.75 -5.62 -13.50
N VAL A 120 -11.71 -6.05 -12.77
CA VAL A 120 -11.41 -7.47 -12.57
C VAL A 120 -12.48 -8.13 -11.70
N GLY A 121 -12.82 -7.51 -10.56
CA GLY A 121 -13.83 -8.08 -9.66
C GLY A 121 -15.26 -8.05 -10.21
N ALA A 122 -15.58 -7.12 -11.11
CA ALA A 122 -16.85 -7.12 -11.84
C ALA A 122 -16.98 -8.32 -12.81
N ARG A 123 -15.86 -8.89 -13.27
CA ARG A 123 -15.86 -10.12 -14.08
C ARG A 123 -15.95 -11.38 -13.23
N ASP A 124 -15.31 -11.38 -12.07
CA ASP A 124 -15.38 -12.46 -11.09
C ASP A 124 -15.31 -11.89 -9.66
N PRO A 125 -16.44 -11.74 -8.96
CA PRO A 125 -16.48 -11.16 -7.62
C PRO A 125 -15.61 -11.90 -6.60
N VAL A 126 -15.37 -13.21 -6.78
CA VAL A 126 -14.52 -14.00 -5.86
C VAL A 126 -13.10 -13.44 -5.80
N PHE A 127 -12.64 -12.74 -6.84
CA PHE A 127 -11.39 -11.99 -6.83
C PHE A 127 -11.28 -11.04 -5.63
N PHE A 128 -12.36 -10.35 -5.25
CA PHE A 128 -12.34 -9.42 -4.11
C PHE A 128 -12.08 -10.14 -2.79
N LEU A 129 -12.70 -11.31 -2.57
CA LEU A 129 -12.47 -12.10 -1.36
C LEU A 129 -11.04 -12.66 -1.31
N GLY A 130 -10.53 -13.14 -2.44
CA GLY A 130 -9.16 -13.60 -2.56
C GLY A 130 -8.15 -12.48 -2.31
N LEU A 131 -8.40 -11.29 -2.86
CA LEU A 131 -7.56 -10.11 -2.64
C LEU A 131 -7.65 -9.61 -1.20
N ALA A 132 -8.81 -9.70 -0.55
CA ALA A 132 -8.97 -9.36 0.86
C ALA A 132 -8.11 -10.27 1.75
N ALA A 133 -8.17 -11.59 1.52
CA ALA A 133 -7.33 -12.55 2.22
C ALA A 133 -5.84 -12.31 1.94
N LEU A 134 -5.46 -12.12 0.68
CA LEU A 134 -4.10 -11.81 0.27
C LEU A 134 -3.60 -10.51 0.91
N SER A 135 -4.50 -9.52 1.08
CA SER A 135 -4.15 -8.25 1.68
C SER A 135 -3.81 -8.36 3.16
N VAL A 136 -4.51 -9.22 3.89
CA VAL A 136 -4.24 -9.48 5.30
C VAL A 136 -2.89 -10.16 5.48
N VAL A 137 -2.59 -11.17 4.65
CA VAL A 137 -1.40 -12.01 4.83
C VAL A 137 -0.13 -11.42 4.23
N LEU A 138 -0.24 -10.61 3.17
CA LEU A 138 0.93 -10.19 2.39
C LEU A 138 0.91 -8.72 1.96
N VAL A 139 -0.15 -8.21 1.31
CA VAL A 139 -0.14 -6.83 0.75
C VAL A 139 0.12 -5.81 1.85
N ALA A 140 -0.71 -5.79 2.90
CA ALA A 140 -0.56 -4.82 3.97
C ALA A 140 0.79 -4.98 4.70
N PRO A 141 1.24 -6.19 5.12
CA PRO A 141 2.58 -6.37 5.68
C PRO A 141 3.73 -5.87 4.79
N ALA A 142 3.69 -6.18 3.49
CA ALA A 142 4.73 -5.79 2.54
C ALA A 142 4.78 -4.27 2.34
N GLU A 143 3.61 -3.66 2.13
CA GLU A 143 3.50 -2.23 1.91
C GLU A 143 3.85 -1.43 3.16
N GLU A 144 3.37 -1.83 4.35
CA GLU A 144 3.73 -1.15 5.59
C GLU A 144 5.23 -1.27 5.91
N LEU A 145 5.85 -2.43 5.66
CA LEU A 145 7.30 -2.56 5.86
C LEU A 145 8.07 -1.60 4.95
N LEU A 146 7.69 -1.48 3.67
CA LEU A 146 8.36 -0.56 2.76
C LEU A 146 8.09 0.89 3.14
N PHE A 147 6.83 1.29 3.27
CA PHE A 147 6.51 2.71 3.43
C PHE A 147 6.75 3.19 4.85
N ARG A 148 6.32 2.45 5.88
CA ARG A 148 6.40 2.92 7.27
C ARG A 148 7.74 2.53 7.86
N GLY A 149 8.15 1.29 7.62
CA GLY A 149 9.45 0.78 8.05
C GLY A 149 10.62 1.47 7.33
N ALA A 150 10.66 1.42 6.00
CA ALA A 150 11.82 1.90 5.24
C ALA A 150 11.74 3.39 4.87
N VAL A 151 10.75 3.80 4.07
CA VAL A 151 10.65 5.15 3.48
C VAL A 151 10.44 6.22 4.57
N GLN A 152 9.35 6.12 5.33
CA GLN A 152 9.05 7.02 6.45
C GLN A 152 10.16 6.97 7.50
N GLY A 153 10.61 5.77 7.90
CA GLY A 153 11.71 5.61 8.86
C GLY A 153 13.00 6.33 8.42
N ARG A 154 13.34 6.28 7.13
CA ARG A 154 14.50 6.98 6.58
C ARG A 154 14.32 8.49 6.56
N LEU A 155 13.18 8.96 6.07
CA LEU A 155 12.86 10.40 6.03
C LEU A 155 12.83 10.98 7.45
N ARG A 156 12.24 10.25 8.41
CA ARG A 156 12.09 10.65 9.81
C ARG A 156 13.41 11.03 10.47
N GLN A 157 14.48 10.32 10.12
CA GLN A 157 15.84 10.56 10.63
C GLN A 157 16.44 11.90 10.15
N HIS A 158 15.92 12.51 9.07
CA HIS A 158 16.55 13.66 8.39
C HIS A 158 15.67 14.90 8.34
N VAL A 159 14.34 14.73 8.26
CA VAL A 159 13.40 15.83 8.04
C VAL A 159 12.29 15.92 9.10
N GLY A 160 12.33 15.08 10.13
CA GLY A 160 11.33 15.07 11.20
C GLY A 160 10.06 14.27 10.87
N PRO A 161 9.09 14.20 11.81
CA PRO A 161 7.95 13.29 11.72
C PRO A 161 6.95 13.68 10.64
N VAL A 162 6.50 14.95 10.64
CA VAL A 162 5.43 15.40 9.75
C VAL A 162 5.84 15.31 8.28
N PRO A 163 7.01 15.83 7.84
CA PRO A 163 7.41 15.69 6.44
C PRO A 163 7.68 14.23 6.04
N ALA A 164 8.10 13.37 6.97
CA ALA A 164 8.31 11.95 6.71
C ALA A 164 6.99 11.22 6.46
N VAL A 165 5.96 11.48 7.27
CA VAL A 165 4.60 10.93 7.07
C VAL A 165 4.04 11.40 5.74
N LEU A 166 4.05 12.72 5.49
CA LEU A 166 3.50 13.27 4.25
C LEU A 166 4.25 12.77 3.00
N GLY A 167 5.58 12.82 3.02
CA GLY A 167 6.41 12.36 1.90
C GLY A 167 6.24 10.87 1.62
N SER A 168 6.24 10.02 2.66
CA SER A 168 5.99 8.59 2.50
C SER A 168 4.59 8.29 1.98
N SER A 169 3.59 9.09 2.38
CA SER A 169 2.20 8.91 1.99
C SER A 169 1.95 9.31 0.54
N LEU A 170 2.59 10.39 0.07
CA LEU A 170 2.57 10.77 -1.34
C LEU A 170 3.24 9.72 -2.22
N LEU A 171 4.38 9.17 -1.78
CA LEU A 171 5.04 8.06 -2.48
C LEU A 171 4.15 6.81 -2.51
N PHE A 172 3.48 6.49 -1.41
CA PHE A 172 2.50 5.39 -1.33
C PHE A 172 1.35 5.59 -2.33
N GLY A 173 0.70 6.76 -2.33
CA GLY A 173 -0.38 7.06 -3.28
C GLY A 173 0.08 7.04 -4.74
N SER A 174 1.29 7.53 -5.04
CA SER A 174 1.82 7.56 -6.41
C SER A 174 1.94 6.17 -7.05
N MET A 175 2.16 5.13 -6.23
CA MET A 175 2.26 3.75 -6.69
C MET A 175 0.93 3.18 -7.19
N HIS A 176 -0.18 3.82 -6.82
CA HIS A 176 -1.53 3.40 -7.15
C HIS A 176 -2.06 4.09 -8.42
N LEU A 177 -1.26 4.95 -9.07
CA LEU A 177 -1.67 5.60 -10.32
C LEU A 177 -2.08 4.56 -11.39
N ALA A 178 -1.40 3.41 -11.44
CA ALA A 178 -1.69 2.33 -12.37
C ALA A 178 -2.95 1.51 -12.01
N ASN A 179 -3.52 1.71 -10.82
CA ASN A 179 -4.76 1.02 -10.41
C ASN A 179 -6.01 1.71 -10.97
N TYR A 180 -5.85 2.91 -11.54
CA TYR A 180 -6.94 3.74 -12.03
C TYR A 180 -6.88 3.91 -13.55
N THR A 181 -8.04 4.04 -14.17
CA THR A 181 -8.23 4.28 -15.60
C THR A 181 -9.05 5.55 -15.84
N GLY A 182 -8.97 6.10 -17.04
CA GLY A 182 -9.69 7.33 -17.43
C GLY A 182 -8.78 8.54 -17.59
N ALA A 183 -9.34 9.74 -17.38
CA ALA A 183 -8.60 10.99 -17.55
C ALA A 183 -7.55 11.19 -16.42
N LEU A 184 -6.51 11.98 -16.73
CA LEU A 184 -5.39 12.21 -15.81
C LEU A 184 -5.83 12.82 -14.46
N ALA A 185 -6.75 13.78 -14.47
CA ALA A 185 -7.20 14.45 -13.25
C ALA A 185 -7.89 13.48 -12.27
N PRO A 186 -8.90 12.67 -12.68
CA PRO A 186 -9.45 11.61 -11.85
C PRO A 186 -8.43 10.59 -11.34
N ILE A 187 -7.48 10.16 -12.19
CA ILE A 187 -6.43 9.21 -11.79
C ILE A 187 -5.57 9.79 -10.67
N VAL A 188 -5.12 11.05 -10.81
CA VAL A 188 -4.33 11.74 -9.79
C VAL A 188 -5.16 11.95 -8.52
N ALA A 189 -6.45 12.28 -8.65
CA ALA A 189 -7.35 12.44 -7.51
C ALA A 189 -7.52 11.12 -6.72
N GLY A 190 -7.67 9.99 -7.41
CA GLY A 190 -7.69 8.66 -6.79
C GLY A 190 -6.37 8.35 -6.07
N ALA A 191 -5.22 8.61 -6.68
CA ALA A 191 -3.92 8.43 -6.05
C ALA A 191 -3.72 9.32 -4.81
N LEU A 192 -4.23 10.56 -4.82
CA LEU A 192 -4.20 11.46 -3.66
C LEU A 192 -5.13 11.00 -2.54
N LEU A 193 -6.27 10.39 -2.85
CA LEU A 193 -7.13 9.72 -1.87
C LEU A 193 -6.34 8.61 -1.16
N ILE A 194 -5.66 7.74 -1.92
CA ILE A 194 -4.81 6.69 -1.34
C ILE A 194 -3.66 7.29 -0.52
N ALA A 195 -3.06 8.40 -0.95
CA ALA A 195 -2.07 9.12 -0.15
C ALA A 195 -2.65 9.62 1.17
N ALA A 196 -3.90 10.10 1.20
CA ALA A 196 -4.56 10.53 2.43
C ALA A 196 -4.76 9.37 3.41
N ILE A 197 -5.16 8.19 2.92
CA ILE A 197 -5.20 6.96 3.73
C ILE A 197 -3.79 6.60 4.22
N GLY A 198 -2.80 6.74 3.34
CA GLY A 198 -1.40 6.53 3.70
C GLY A 198 -0.93 7.42 4.85
N ALA A 199 -1.42 8.66 4.94
CA ALA A 199 -1.10 9.58 6.02
C ALA A 199 -1.69 9.12 7.36
N VAL A 200 -2.91 8.54 7.36
CA VAL A 200 -3.49 7.92 8.55
C VAL A 200 -2.59 6.79 9.05
N LEU A 201 -2.20 5.88 8.17
CA LEU A 201 -1.31 4.75 8.52
C LEU A 201 0.06 5.22 9.03
N GLY A 202 0.64 6.23 8.36
CA GLY A 202 1.92 6.82 8.78
C GLY A 202 1.84 7.50 10.15
N ALA A 203 0.74 8.18 10.45
CA ALA A 203 0.49 8.79 11.76
C ALA A 203 0.29 7.73 12.86
N LEU A 204 -0.43 6.64 12.58
CA LEU A 204 -0.57 5.51 13.51
C LEU A 204 0.79 4.89 13.84
N TYR A 205 1.66 4.73 12.83
CA TYR A 205 3.01 4.23 13.04
C TYR A 205 3.85 5.17 13.90
N GLU A 206 3.83 6.48 13.64
CA GLU A 206 4.58 7.47 14.45
C GLU A 206 4.05 7.52 15.89
N TYR A 207 2.73 7.39 16.08
CA TYR A 207 2.11 7.43 17.40
C TYR A 207 2.42 6.19 18.26
N THR A 208 2.42 5.00 17.64
CA THR A 208 2.57 3.73 18.37
C THR A 208 4.00 3.20 18.40
N GLY A 209 4.83 3.58 17.42
CA GLY A 209 6.16 3.01 17.23
C GLY A 209 6.13 1.49 17.07
N ASN A 210 5.03 0.92 16.55
CA ASN A 210 4.86 -0.51 16.34
C ASN A 210 4.24 -0.76 14.97
N LEU A 211 4.98 -1.43 14.08
CA LEU A 211 4.55 -1.68 12.70
C LEU A 211 3.31 -2.61 12.64
N ALA A 212 3.05 -3.41 13.68
CA ALA A 212 1.86 -4.26 13.73
C ALA A 212 0.55 -3.45 13.70
N VAL A 213 0.56 -2.21 14.22
CA VAL A 213 -0.63 -1.35 14.29
C VAL A 213 -1.07 -0.88 12.89
N PRO A 214 -0.24 -0.18 12.10
CA PRO A 214 -0.64 0.18 10.74
C PRO A 214 -0.86 -1.04 9.84
N ILE A 215 -0.16 -2.17 10.06
CA ILE A 215 -0.44 -3.42 9.33
C ILE A 215 -1.87 -3.89 9.60
N ALA A 216 -2.27 -3.99 10.87
CA ALA A 216 -3.61 -4.44 11.24
C ALA A 216 -4.69 -3.48 10.73
N THR A 217 -4.46 -2.16 10.84
CA THR A 217 -5.38 -1.15 10.31
C THR A 217 -5.51 -1.24 8.80
N HIS A 218 -4.40 -1.31 8.07
CA HIS A 218 -4.39 -1.39 6.60
C HIS A 218 -5.03 -2.69 6.11
N ALA A 219 -4.66 -3.84 6.69
CA ALA A 219 -5.25 -5.13 6.38
C ALA A 219 -6.78 -5.13 6.59
N THR A 220 -7.24 -4.59 7.71
CA THR A 220 -8.68 -4.52 8.03
C THR A 220 -9.40 -3.53 7.12
N TYR A 221 -8.80 -2.37 6.85
CA TYR A 221 -9.34 -1.37 5.92
C TYR A 221 -9.55 -1.98 4.52
N ASN A 222 -8.54 -2.65 3.97
CA ASN A 222 -8.65 -3.31 2.67
C ASN A 222 -9.70 -4.41 2.69
N ALA A 223 -9.70 -5.26 3.72
CA ALA A 223 -10.68 -6.33 3.85
C ALA A 223 -12.11 -5.79 3.89
N VAL A 224 -12.38 -4.71 4.64
CA VAL A 224 -13.69 -4.06 4.68
C VAL A 224 -14.11 -3.58 3.29
N LEU A 225 -13.25 -2.83 2.59
CA LEU A 225 -13.62 -2.30 1.27
C LEU A 225 -13.82 -3.40 0.22
N LEU A 226 -12.97 -4.42 0.22
CA LEU A 226 -13.06 -5.53 -0.72
C LEU A 226 -14.26 -6.43 -0.44
N VAL A 227 -14.60 -6.68 0.83
CA VAL A 227 -15.82 -7.44 1.18
C VAL A 227 -17.07 -6.64 0.82
N VAL A 228 -17.09 -5.32 1.04
CA VAL A 228 -18.19 -4.47 0.57
C VAL A 228 -18.31 -4.56 -0.94
N ALA A 229 -17.20 -4.43 -1.68
CA ALA A 229 -17.19 -4.55 -3.13
C ALA A 229 -17.75 -5.91 -3.60
N TYR A 230 -17.38 -7.01 -2.94
CA TYR A 230 -17.93 -8.35 -3.22
C TYR A 230 -19.44 -8.43 -3.04
N VAL A 231 -19.97 -7.89 -1.92
CA VAL A 231 -21.40 -7.96 -1.60
C VAL A 231 -22.24 -7.07 -2.53
N THR A 232 -21.64 -6.05 -3.14
CA THR A 232 -22.31 -5.12 -4.06
C THR A 232 -22.03 -5.38 -5.54
N ALA A 233 -21.25 -6.40 -5.86
CA ALA A 233 -20.86 -6.75 -7.23
C ALA A 233 -21.96 -7.53 -7.98
#